data_AF-A0A9E6PR28-F1
#
_entry.id   AF-A0A9E6PR28-F1
#
_cell.length_a   1.000
_cell.length_b   1.000
_cell.length_c   1.000
_cell.angle_alpha   90.00
_cell.angle_beta   90.00
_cell.angle_gamma   90.00
#
_symmetry.space_group_name_H-M   'P 1'
#
loop_
_entity.id
_entity.type
_entity.pdbx_description
1 polymer ?
#
loop_
_entity_poly.entity_id
_entity_poly.type
_entity_poly.pdbx_seq_one_letter_code
_entity_poly.pdbx_strand_id
1 'polypeptide(L)'
;MKWPSRVELRFIALWAPSRSVPALSTGLNDLLGLTQLGLLDAHTLYPLLESNGLNPRWIGPRGLEIQDPLAGTLLLCFEFHEIAIH
;
A
#
# COMPACT_ATOMS: atom_id res chain seq x y z
N MET A 1 -9.64 30.58 10.58
CA MET A 1 -10.40 29.31 10.52
C MET A 1 -9.49 28.27 9.90
N LYS A 2 -9.29 27.11 10.56
CA LYS A 2 -8.59 25.98 9.94
C LYS A 2 -9.59 25.28 9.01
N TRP A 3 -9.23 25.10 7.74
CA TRP A 3 -9.98 24.24 6.83
C TRP A 3 -9.99 22.82 7.39
N PRO A 4 -11.10 22.07 7.23
CA PRO A 4 -11.10 20.66 7.61
C PRO A 4 -10.00 19.94 6.82
N SER A 5 -9.18 19.15 7.51
CA SER A 5 -8.12 18.34 6.90
C SER A 5 -8.33 16.86 7.25
N ARG A 6 -7.91 15.98 6.35
CA ARG A 6 -7.83 14.53 6.57
C ARG A 6 -6.37 14.10 6.50
N VAL A 7 -5.98 13.16 7.36
CA VAL A 7 -4.70 12.48 7.25
C VAL A 7 -4.90 11.18 6.47
N GLU A 8 -4.08 10.98 5.45
CA GLU A 8 -4.02 9.76 4.65
C GLU A 8 -2.65 9.08 4.79
N LEU A 9 -2.62 7.76 4.59
CA LEU A 9 -1.40 6.98 4.47
C LEU A 9 -1.10 6.74 2.98
N ARG A 10 -0.20 7.55 2.42
CA ARG A 10 0.17 7.48 1.00
C ARG A 10 1.31 6.53 0.76
N PHE A 11 1.20 5.72 -0.29
CA PHE A 11 2.25 4.78 -0.68
C PHE A 11 3.48 5.51 -1.22
N ILE A 12 4.66 5.13 -0.74
CA ILE A 12 5.92 5.75 -1.14
C ILE A 12 6.91 4.76 -1.75
N ALA A 13 6.87 3.49 -1.34
CA ALA A 13 7.83 2.50 -1.80
C ALA A 13 7.33 1.07 -1.58
N LEU A 14 7.79 0.17 -2.45
CA LEU A 14 7.73 -1.27 -2.25
C LEU A 14 9.14 -1.77 -1.94
N TRP A 15 9.27 -2.58 -0.89
CA TRP A 15 10.51 -3.26 -0.56
C TRP A 15 10.33 -4.77 -0.64
N ALA A 16 11.30 -5.43 -1.27
CA ALA A 16 11.40 -6.88 -1.35
C ALA A 16 12.73 -7.33 -0.73
N PRO A 17 12.75 -8.38 0.12
CA PRO A 17 13.98 -8.93 0.67
C PRO A 17 14.91 -9.53 -0.41
N SER A 18 14.35 -10.06 -1.49
CA SER A 18 15.10 -10.67 -2.58
C SER A 18 15.62 -9.59 -3.56
N ARG A 19 16.92 -9.62 -3.88
CA ARG A 19 17.58 -8.68 -4.81
C ARG A 19 17.14 -8.79 -6.28
N SER A 20 16.49 -9.88 -6.67
CA SER A 20 15.91 -10.03 -8.00
C SER A 20 14.59 -9.28 -8.05
N VAL A 21 14.35 -8.48 -9.10
CA VAL A 21 13.04 -7.87 -9.38
C VAL A 21 12.04 -9.01 -9.57
N PRO A 22 11.17 -9.32 -8.58
CA PRO A 22 10.24 -10.40 -8.74
C PRO A 22 9.13 -9.93 -9.69
N ALA A 23 8.64 -10.81 -10.55
CA ALA A 23 7.37 -10.54 -11.19
C ALA A 23 6.31 -10.44 -10.09
N LEU A 24 5.59 -9.33 -10.01
CA LEU A 24 4.45 -9.18 -9.09
C LEU A 24 3.23 -9.86 -9.68
N SER A 25 2.33 -10.39 -8.84
CA SER A 25 1.03 -10.85 -9.32
C SER A 25 0.26 -9.69 -9.98
N THR A 26 -0.56 -10.00 -10.99
CA THR A 26 -1.36 -8.99 -11.69
C THR A 26 -2.24 -8.19 -10.74
N GLY A 27 -2.90 -8.87 -9.79
CA GLY A 27 -3.75 -8.20 -8.79
C GLY A 27 -2.98 -7.22 -7.92
N LEU A 28 -1.75 -7.56 -7.49
CA LEU A 28 -0.91 -6.62 -6.75
C LEU A 28 -0.47 -5.43 -7.62
N ASN A 29 -0.07 -5.67 -8.86
CA ASN A 29 0.31 -4.60 -9.79
C ASN A 29 -0.82 -3.58 -9.99
N ASP A 30 -2.05 -4.06 -10.21
CA ASP A 30 -3.21 -3.19 -10.41
C ASP A 30 -3.49 -2.32 -9.17
N LEU A 31 -3.46 -2.93 -7.98
CA LEU A 31 -3.68 -2.23 -6.72
C LEU A 31 -2.58 -1.19 -6.43
N LEU A 32 -1.31 -1.52 -6.70
CA LEU A 32 -0.21 -0.59 -6.57
C LEU A 32 -0.35 0.59 -7.54
N GLY A 33 -0.78 0.34 -8.78
CA GLY A 33 -1.08 1.39 -9.75
C GLY A 33 -2.14 2.38 -9.25
N LEU A 34 -3.26 1.88 -8.71
CA LEU A 34 -4.31 2.73 -8.12
C LEU A 34 -3.80 3.54 -6.92
N THR A 35 -2.94 2.94 -6.10
CA THR A 35 -2.37 3.59 -4.91
C THR A 35 -1.37 4.69 -5.30
N GLN A 36 -0.54 4.47 -6.32
CA GLN A 36 0.38 5.47 -6.87
C GLN A 36 -0.34 6.67 -7.49
N LEU A 37 -1.53 6.45 -8.04
CA LEU A 37 -2.42 7.50 -8.54
C LEU A 37 -3.14 8.27 -7.42
N GLY A 38 -2.97 7.86 -6.15
CA GLY A 38 -3.62 8.48 -5.00
C GLY A 38 -5.11 8.16 -4.89
N LEU A 39 -5.59 7.12 -5.59
CA LEU A 39 -6.99 6.68 -5.53
C LEU A 39 -7.26 5.78 -4.32
N LEU A 40 -6.20 5.20 -3.75
CA LEU A 40 -6.25 4.37 -2.56
C LEU A 40 -5.24 4.89 -1.53
N ASP A 41 -5.68 5.04 -0.29
CA ASP A 41 -4.78 5.13 0.87
C ASP A 41 -4.53 3.72 1.44
N ALA A 42 -3.58 3.60 2.37
CA ALA A 42 -3.22 2.31 2.95
C ALA A 42 -4.41 1.60 3.65
N HIS A 43 -5.34 2.37 4.24
CA HIS A 43 -6.52 1.81 4.91
C HIS A 43 -7.52 1.23 3.92
N THR A 44 -7.70 1.87 2.76
CA THR A 44 -8.57 1.40 1.68
C THR A 44 -7.92 0.26 0.90
N LEU A 45 -6.59 0.28 0.77
CA LEU A 45 -5.82 -0.77 0.12
C LEU A 45 -5.84 -2.09 0.90
N TYR A 46 -5.79 -2.04 2.23
CA TYR A 46 -5.75 -3.24 3.09
C TYR A 46 -6.82 -4.30 2.76
N PRO A 47 -8.14 -4.00 2.80
CA PRO A 47 -9.16 -5.00 2.50
C PRO A 47 -9.10 -5.51 1.05
N LEU A 48 -8.60 -4.70 0.11
CA LEU A 48 -8.42 -5.13 -1.28
C LEU A 48 -7.27 -6.13 -1.42
N LEU A 49 -6.19 -5.96 -0.65
CA LEU A 49 -5.10 -6.93 -0.59
C LEU A 49 -5.59 -8.26 0.03
N GLU A 50 -6.41 -8.21 1.07
CA GLU A 50 -7.05 -9.42 1.64
C GLU A 50 -7.93 -10.13 0.61
N SER A 51 -8.79 -9.40 -0.11
CA SER A 51 -9.68 -9.99 -1.11
C SER A 51 -8.94 -10.60 -2.30
N ASN A 52 -7.69 -10.17 -2.55
CA ASN A 52 -6.81 -10.72 -3.58
C ASN A 52 -5.91 -11.86 -3.04
N GLY A 53 -6.09 -12.28 -1.79
CA GLY A 53 -5.34 -13.39 -1.20
C GLY A 53 -3.89 -13.06 -0.84
N LEU A 54 -3.56 -11.77 -0.70
CA LEU A 54 -2.19 -11.30 -0.44
C LEU A 54 -1.83 -11.26 1.06
N ASN A 55 -2.72 -11.72 1.94
CA ASN A 55 -2.52 -11.85 3.39
C ASN A 55 -1.82 -10.64 4.04
N PRO A 56 -2.36 -9.42 3.90
CA PRO A 56 -1.74 -8.21 4.44
C PRO A 56 -1.65 -8.24 5.97
N ARG A 57 -0.58 -7.64 6.50
CA ARG A 57 -0.33 -7.50 7.94
C ARG A 57 0.36 -6.17 8.23
N TRP A 58 -0.18 -5.40 9.16
CA TRP A 58 0.43 -4.15 9.58
C TRP A 58 1.76 -4.40 10.31
N ILE A 59 2.81 -3.73 9.85
CA ILE A 59 4.14 -3.67 10.47
C ILE A 59 4.36 -2.23 10.94
N GLY A 60 3.83 -1.93 12.12
CA GLY A 60 3.82 -0.58 12.67
C GLY A 60 2.86 0.36 11.94
N PRO A 61 2.99 1.69 12.16
CA PRO A 61 1.99 2.67 11.72
C PRO A 61 2.05 3.02 10.22
N ARG A 62 3.08 2.56 9.50
CA ARG A 62 3.40 3.00 8.12
C ARG A 62 3.91 1.88 7.22
N GLY A 63 3.84 0.64 7.69
CA GLY A 63 4.31 -0.53 6.96
C GLY A 63 3.19 -1.54 6.82
N LEU A 64 3.03 -2.09 5.63
CA LEU A 64 2.12 -3.21 5.37
C LEU A 64 2.90 -4.33 4.70
N GLU A 65 3.08 -5.43 5.41
CA GLU A 65 3.65 -6.65 4.86
C GLU A 65 2.57 -7.43 4.12
N ILE A 66 2.90 -8.00 2.97
CA ILE A 66 2.02 -8.88 2.20
C ILE A 66 2.78 -10.12 1.75
N GLN A 67 2.04 -11.17 1.40
CA GLN A 67 2.55 -12.37 0.74
C GLN A 67 2.03 -12.42 -0.68
N ASP A 68 2.88 -12.07 -1.63
CA ASP A 68 2.57 -12.21 -3.05
C ASP A 68 2.97 -13.63 -3.52
N PRO A 69 2.11 -14.32 -4.30
CA PRO A 69 2.39 -15.68 -4.73
C PRO A 69 3.59 -15.81 -5.70
N LEU A 70 3.98 -14.73 -6.38
CA LEU A 70 5.09 -14.71 -7.32
C LEU A 70 6.36 -14.08 -6.70
N ALA A 71 6.17 -13.04 -5.89
CA ALA A 71 7.26 -12.25 -5.33
C ALA A 71 7.65 -12.64 -3.89
N GLY A 72 6.85 -13.48 -3.24
CA GLY A 72 7.02 -13.83 -1.84
C GLY A 72 6.64 -12.67 -0.91
N THR A 73 7.34 -12.55 0.22
CA THR A 73 7.08 -11.51 1.20
C THR A 73 7.53 -10.14 0.71
N LEU A 74 6.62 -9.17 0.72
CA LEU A 74 6.88 -7.78 0.36
C LEU A 74 6.46 -6.84 1.48
N LEU A 75 7.10 -5.68 1.56
CA LEU A 75 6.75 -4.59 2.46
C LEU A 75 6.34 -3.36 1.65
N LEU A 76 5.10 -2.92 1.83
CA LEU A 76 4.60 -1.65 1.32
C LEU A 76 4.84 -0.59 2.38
N CYS A 77 5.51 0.49 1.98
CA CYS A 77 5.85 1.61 2.85
C CYS A 77 4.95 2.80 2.55
N PHE A 78 4.53 3.49 3.62
CA PHE A 78 3.62 4.63 3.55
C PHE A 78 4.15 5.84 4.32
N GLU A 79 3.64 7.01 3.98
CA GLU A 79 3.83 8.24 4.74
C GLU A 79 2.49 8.88 5.11
N PHE A 80 2.48 9.62 6.22
CA PHE A 80 1.31 10.43 6.56
C PHE A 80 1.29 11.68 5.67
N HIS A 81 0.15 11.93 5.05
CA HIS A 81 -0.08 13.08 4.21
C HIS A 81 -1.35 13.79 4.66
N GLU A 82 -1.26 15.09 4.92
CA GLU A 82 -2.42 15.90 5.33
C GLU A 82 -3.03 16.57 4.09
N ILE A 83 -4.32 16.35 3.87
CA ILE A 83 -5.06 16.85 2.71
C ILE A 83 -6.14 17.80 3.20
N ALA A 84 -6.22 18.98 2.57
CA ALA A 84 -7.31 19.92 2.80
C ALA A 84 -8.60 19.39 2.15
N ILE A 85 -9.68 19.36 2.92
CA ILE A 85 -11.02 19.02 2.45
C ILE A 85 -11.69 20.35 2.06
N HIS A 86 -12.06 20.47 0.79
CA HIS A 86 -12.72 21.65 0.22
C HIS A 86 -14.23 21.45 0.13
#